data_AF-A0A537QFL0-F1
#
_entry.id   AF-A0A537QFL0-F1
#
_cell.length_a   1.000
_cell.length_b   1.000
_cell.length_c   1.000
_cell.angle_alpha   90.00
_cell.angle_beta   90.00
_cell.angle_gamma   90.00
#
_symmetry.space_group_name_H-M   'P 1'
#
loop_
_entity.id
_entity.type
_entity.pdbx_description
1 polymer ?
#
loop_
_entity_poly.entity_id
_entity_poly.type
_entity_poly.pdbx_seq_one_letter_code
_entity_poly.pdbx_strand_id
1 'polypeptide(L)'
;MRAVEQQMAPSPAAVAVSSNLPIVPGQLPAATDRYSRWVALLKVVLPVIGVALLCLVSVWPRLPLLLESVRAGFPAIDLREARELRMVTPRYAGLDRYNRPYAVTAAVGRQVPDRNDVMALERPRAVMTVHGGASVIVTAATGVYQSQAQLLDLFEDVNLLHQDGTRFVTRRAHLNVSEDTAEGHEPVEGHGPSGDITGDGFVILSKGETIIFTGRSSLVLRGVKTDAPAPAPPALPAEVEKLAARVEANAGVLPVAMPKPALPPGALGKPTHGKSADRSAAAKPRPAGRQVPRIAPSSTPSTPKQKHYGG
;
A
#
# COMPACT_ATOMS: atom_id res chain seq x y z
N MET A 1 31.14 -142.27 -8.09
CA MET A 1 29.86 -142.98 -8.29
C MET A 1 28.76 -141.96 -7.99
N ARG A 2 28.28 -141.14 -8.94
CA ARG A 2 27.24 -141.39 -9.98
C ARG A 2 26.05 -142.23 -9.50
N ALA A 3 24.95 -141.51 -9.22
CA ALA A 3 23.53 -141.76 -9.48
C ALA A 3 22.82 -140.52 -8.89
N VAL A 4 22.10 -139.60 -9.55
CA VAL A 4 21.22 -139.61 -10.72
C VAL A 4 20.26 -140.79 -10.73
N GLU A 5 19.05 -140.57 -10.20
CA GLU A 5 17.77 -140.82 -10.87
C GLU A 5 16.68 -140.18 -9.97
N GLN A 6 16.01 -139.11 -10.42
CA GLN A 6 14.61 -139.11 -10.92
C GLN A 6 13.56 -139.47 -9.85
N GLN A 7 12.35 -138.94 -9.76
CA GLN A 7 11.50 -137.98 -10.49
C GLN A 7 10.16 -138.10 -9.72
N MET A 8 9.39 -137.05 -9.48
CA MET A 8 8.16 -136.77 -10.23
C MET A 8 7.37 -135.67 -9.49
N ALA A 9 6.98 -134.62 -10.23
CA ALA A 9 5.94 -133.66 -9.85
C ALA A 9 4.53 -134.26 -10.12
N PRO A 10 3.41 -133.62 -9.72
CA PRO A 10 2.92 -132.50 -10.52
C PRO A 10 2.21 -131.37 -9.74
N SER A 11 2.30 -130.15 -10.31
CA SER A 11 1.35 -129.02 -10.18
C SER A 11 -0.07 -129.44 -10.67
N PRO A 12 -1.19 -128.67 -10.60
CA PRO A 12 -1.30 -127.20 -10.45
C PRO A 12 -2.50 -126.68 -9.61
N ALA A 13 -2.49 -125.40 -9.24
CA ALA A 13 -3.68 -124.54 -9.30
C ALA A 13 -3.31 -123.10 -8.92
N ALA A 14 -3.58 -122.20 -9.85
CA ALA A 14 -3.44 -120.77 -9.71
C ALA A 14 -4.48 -120.20 -8.72
N VAL A 15 -4.04 -119.26 -7.88
CA VAL A 15 -4.90 -118.17 -7.38
C VAL A 15 -4.10 -116.88 -7.47
N ALA A 16 -4.53 -116.00 -8.36
CA ALA A 16 -4.07 -114.63 -8.45
C ALA A 16 -4.78 -113.79 -7.38
N VAL A 17 -4.05 -113.06 -6.55
CA VAL A 17 -4.57 -111.86 -5.87
C VAL A 17 -3.50 -110.78 -5.88
N SER A 18 -3.86 -109.71 -6.57
CA SER A 18 -3.23 -108.39 -6.64
C SER A 18 -3.00 -107.79 -5.24
N SER A 19 -1.82 -107.20 -4.99
CA SER A 19 -1.68 -105.78 -4.61
C SER A 19 -0.40 -105.45 -3.83
N ASN A 20 0.12 -104.26 -4.15
CA ASN A 20 0.92 -103.36 -3.33
C ASN A 20 2.44 -103.56 -3.18
N LEU A 21 3.16 -102.92 -4.09
CA LEU A 21 4.48 -102.32 -3.82
C LEU A 21 4.30 -100.88 -3.34
N PRO A 22 4.76 -100.49 -2.14
CA PRO A 22 5.10 -99.11 -1.87
C PRO A 22 6.58 -98.89 -2.23
N ILE A 23 6.82 -98.32 -3.41
CA ILE A 23 8.08 -97.63 -3.70
C ILE A 23 7.98 -96.27 -3.03
N VAL A 24 8.67 -96.10 -1.90
CA VAL A 24 8.88 -94.78 -1.27
C VAL A 24 10.38 -94.49 -1.31
N PRO A 25 10.87 -93.72 -2.30
CA PRO A 25 12.14 -93.02 -2.13
C PRO A 25 11.87 -91.90 -1.12
N GLY A 26 12.43 -92.07 0.09
CA GLY A 26 12.41 -91.04 1.13
C GLY A 26 13.03 -89.76 0.58
N GLN A 27 12.18 -88.80 0.28
CA GLN A 27 12.58 -87.44 -0.01
C GLN A 27 13.26 -86.85 1.23
N LEU A 28 14.41 -86.24 1.00
CA LEU A 28 15.19 -85.51 1.98
C LEU A 28 14.30 -84.48 2.72
N PRO A 29 14.43 -84.34 4.04
CA PRO A 29 13.66 -83.36 4.80
C PRO A 29 13.94 -81.94 4.29
N ALA A 30 12.89 -81.25 3.88
CA ALA A 30 12.90 -79.84 3.47
C ALA A 30 13.33 -78.95 4.65
N ALA A 31 14.63 -78.72 4.78
CA ALA A 31 15.19 -77.76 5.69
C ALA A 31 15.03 -76.34 5.11
N THR A 32 14.15 -75.56 5.74
CA THR A 32 14.06 -74.08 5.68
C THR A 32 13.67 -73.42 4.35
N ASP A 33 12.41 -73.60 3.94
CA ASP A 33 11.78 -72.91 2.78
C ASP A 33 11.74 -71.38 2.88
N ARG A 34 11.97 -70.78 4.06
CA ARG A 34 11.98 -69.33 4.21
C ARG A 34 13.19 -68.71 3.53
N TYR A 35 14.39 -69.24 3.77
CA TYR A 35 15.64 -68.68 3.22
C TYR A 35 15.69 -68.83 1.69
N SER A 36 15.18 -69.95 1.17
CA SER A 36 15.04 -70.18 -0.29
C SER A 36 14.11 -69.16 -0.95
N ARG A 37 12.97 -68.83 -0.32
CA ARG A 37 12.04 -67.79 -0.83
C ARG A 37 12.63 -66.38 -0.79
N TRP A 38 13.39 -66.04 0.25
CA TRP A 38 14.09 -64.74 0.33
C TRP A 38 15.14 -64.59 -0.79
N VAL A 39 15.91 -65.65 -1.07
CA VAL A 39 16.91 -65.64 -2.14
C VAL A 39 16.26 -65.60 -3.54
N ALA A 40 15.15 -66.32 -3.73
CA ALA A 40 14.36 -66.26 -4.96
C ALA A 40 13.74 -64.86 -5.18
N LEU A 41 13.29 -64.21 -4.11
CA LEU A 41 12.75 -62.86 -4.14
C LEU A 41 13.84 -61.83 -4.46
N LEU A 42 15.04 -61.96 -3.88
CA LEU A 42 16.19 -61.10 -4.16
C LEU A 42 16.65 -61.22 -5.63
N LYS A 43 16.60 -62.43 -6.21
CA LYS A 43 16.90 -62.66 -7.63
C LYS A 43 15.94 -61.92 -8.58
N VAL A 44 14.71 -61.61 -8.15
CA VAL A 44 13.71 -60.89 -8.97
C VAL A 44 13.67 -59.40 -8.64
N VAL A 45 13.85 -59.02 -7.38
CA VAL A 45 13.86 -57.62 -6.96
C VAL A 45 15.03 -56.84 -7.55
N LEU A 46 16.20 -57.48 -7.67
CA LEU A 46 17.40 -56.83 -8.23
C LEU A 46 17.19 -56.29 -9.67
N PRO A 47 16.72 -57.10 -10.65
CA PRO A 47 16.45 -56.58 -11.99
C PRO A 47 15.26 -55.60 -12.01
N VAL A 48 14.24 -55.80 -11.16
CA VAL A 48 13.08 -54.89 -11.09
C VAL A 48 13.49 -53.50 -10.61
N ILE A 49 14.35 -53.39 -9.59
CA ILE A 49 14.88 -52.11 -9.12
C ILE A 49 15.72 -51.44 -10.23
N GLY A 50 16.54 -52.22 -10.94
CA GLY A 50 17.32 -51.71 -12.08
C GLY A 50 16.43 -51.10 -13.16
N VAL A 51 15.37 -51.80 -13.56
CA VAL A 51 14.40 -51.31 -14.54
C VAL A 51 13.63 -50.10 -14.01
N ALA A 52 13.23 -50.10 -12.73
CA ALA A 52 12.53 -48.98 -12.11
C ALA A 52 13.38 -47.71 -12.09
N LEU A 53 14.67 -47.84 -11.75
CA LEU A 53 15.62 -46.72 -11.80
C LEU A 53 15.83 -46.21 -13.23
N LEU A 54 15.91 -47.11 -14.22
CA LEU A 54 16.04 -46.74 -15.63
C LEU A 54 14.80 -45.98 -16.12
N CYS A 55 13.61 -46.46 -15.78
CA CYS A 55 12.35 -45.77 -16.05
C CYS A 55 12.30 -44.40 -15.37
N LEU A 56 12.70 -44.32 -14.09
CA LEU A 56 12.70 -43.06 -13.36
C LEU A 56 13.61 -42.02 -14.02
N VAL A 57 14.83 -42.40 -14.40
CA VAL A 57 15.77 -41.51 -15.11
C VAL A 57 15.24 -41.13 -16.50
N SER A 58 14.56 -42.04 -17.20
CA SER A 58 13.96 -41.78 -18.52
C SER A 58 12.72 -40.88 -18.45
N VAL A 59 11.97 -40.96 -17.36
CA VAL A 59 10.76 -40.15 -17.12
C VAL A 59 11.11 -38.80 -16.48
N TRP A 60 12.23 -38.70 -15.76
CA TRP A 60 12.73 -37.46 -15.15
C TRP A 60 12.79 -36.26 -16.11
N PRO A 61 13.34 -36.35 -17.35
CA PRO A 61 13.34 -35.22 -18.29
C PRO A 61 11.96 -34.93 -18.89
N ARG A 62 11.02 -35.88 -18.83
CA ARG A 62 9.65 -35.71 -19.34
C ARG A 62 8.69 -35.15 -18.29
N LEU A 63 8.99 -35.30 -17.00
CA LEU A 63 8.24 -34.70 -15.91
C LEU A 63 8.07 -33.17 -16.07
N PRO A 64 9.13 -32.37 -16.25
CA PRO A 64 8.99 -30.92 -16.36
C PRO A 64 8.08 -30.53 -17.54
N LEU A 65 8.16 -31.23 -18.67
CA LEU A 65 7.33 -30.99 -19.85
C LEU A 65 5.84 -31.30 -19.60
N LEU A 66 5.55 -32.38 -18.87
CA LEU A 66 4.18 -32.71 -18.49
C LEU A 66 3.61 -31.70 -17.48
N LEU A 67 4.42 -31.32 -16.48
CA LEU A 67 4.06 -30.28 -15.52
C LEU A 67 3.87 -28.92 -16.20
N GLU A 68 4.62 -28.61 -17.25
CA GLU A 68 4.49 -27.37 -18.03
C GLU A 68 3.14 -27.30 -18.76
N SER A 69 2.66 -28.41 -19.30
CA SER A 69 1.33 -28.49 -19.93
C SER A 69 0.18 -28.27 -18.94
N VAL A 70 0.36 -28.68 -17.68
CA VAL A 70 -0.59 -28.40 -16.58
C VAL A 70 -0.44 -26.96 -16.09
N ARG A 71 0.80 -26.43 -16.05
CA ARG A 71 1.10 -25.01 -15.75
C ARG A 71 0.64 -24.03 -16.84
N ALA A 72 0.41 -24.47 -18.08
CA ALA A 72 -0.23 -23.64 -19.09
C ALA A 72 -1.74 -23.43 -18.80
N GLY A 73 -2.36 -24.33 -18.02
CA GLY A 73 -3.74 -24.19 -17.53
C GLY A 73 -3.89 -23.44 -16.20
N PHE A 74 -2.81 -23.28 -15.45
CA PHE A 74 -2.75 -22.49 -14.22
C PHE A 74 -1.69 -21.41 -14.38
N PRO A 75 -2.03 -20.13 -14.58
CA PRO A 75 -1.06 -19.09 -14.86
C PRO A 75 0.08 -19.15 -13.83
N ALA A 76 1.26 -19.56 -14.29
CA ALA A 76 2.45 -19.62 -13.48
C ALA A 76 2.71 -18.18 -13.00
N ILE A 77 2.57 -17.94 -11.70
CA ILE A 77 3.02 -16.70 -11.09
C ILE A 77 4.52 -16.63 -11.34
N ASP A 78 4.91 -15.76 -12.28
CA ASP A 78 6.31 -15.56 -12.64
C ASP A 78 7.02 -14.99 -11.41
N LEU A 79 7.86 -15.80 -10.77
CA LEU A 79 8.60 -15.43 -9.56
C LEU A 79 9.57 -14.26 -9.80
N ARG A 80 9.84 -13.89 -11.07
CA ARG A 80 10.54 -12.65 -11.42
C ARG A 80 9.63 -11.44 -11.39
N GLU A 81 8.39 -11.55 -11.86
CA GLU A 81 7.35 -10.52 -11.70
C GLU A 81 6.96 -10.38 -10.21
N ALA A 82 7.09 -11.44 -9.42
CA ALA A 82 6.93 -11.40 -7.96
C ALA A 82 7.99 -10.58 -7.21
N ARG A 83 9.07 -10.12 -7.87
CA ARG A 83 10.07 -9.22 -7.26
C ARG A 83 9.71 -7.74 -7.42
N GLU A 84 8.82 -7.41 -8.36
CA GLU A 84 8.25 -6.06 -8.51
C GLU A 84 6.89 -6.03 -7.81
N LEU A 85 6.85 -5.47 -6.60
CA LEU A 85 5.60 -5.42 -5.84
C LEU A 85 4.63 -4.46 -6.53
N ARG A 86 3.63 -5.03 -7.21
CA ARG A 86 2.54 -4.28 -7.85
C ARG A 86 1.35 -4.17 -6.92
N MET A 87 0.92 -2.94 -6.65
CA MET A 87 -0.23 -2.60 -5.83
C MET A 87 -1.33 -2.00 -6.70
N VAL A 88 -2.56 -2.43 -6.49
CA VAL A 88 -3.75 -1.82 -7.09
C VAL A 88 -4.31 -0.80 -6.11
N THR A 89 -4.60 0.40 -6.60
CA THR A 89 -5.10 1.51 -5.80
C THR A 89 -4.26 1.78 -4.54
N PRO A 90 -2.93 1.94 -4.65
CA PRO A 90 -2.13 2.29 -3.49
C PRO A 90 -2.58 3.64 -2.92
N ARG A 91 -2.67 3.72 -1.60
CA ARG A 91 -2.98 4.95 -0.87
C ARG A 91 -1.91 5.18 0.19
N TYR A 92 -1.22 6.29 0.06
CA TYR A 92 -0.29 6.80 1.04
C TYR A 92 -0.88 8.02 1.73
N ALA A 93 -0.74 8.10 3.05
CA ALA A 93 -1.14 9.27 3.82
C ALA A 93 -0.02 9.62 4.79
N GLY A 94 0.25 10.90 4.95
CA GLY A 94 1.31 11.40 5.80
C GLY A 94 1.00 12.78 6.33
N LEU A 95 1.92 13.29 7.14
CA LEU A 95 1.89 14.66 7.65
C LEU A 95 3.09 15.41 7.09
N ASP A 96 2.86 16.65 6.67
CA ASP A 96 3.95 17.55 6.30
C ASP A 96 4.67 18.11 7.54
N ARG A 97 5.70 18.96 7.33
CA ARG A 97 6.46 19.59 8.42
C ARG A 97 5.63 20.47 9.35
N TYR A 98 4.46 20.93 8.89
CA TYR A 98 3.52 21.75 9.65
C TYR A 98 2.39 20.91 10.24
N ASN A 99 2.54 19.58 10.28
CA ASN A 99 1.57 18.64 10.82
C ASN A 99 0.21 18.68 10.09
N ARG A 100 0.20 19.04 8.80
CA ARG A 100 -1.00 19.00 7.96
C ARG A 100 -1.07 17.69 7.18
N PRO A 101 -2.26 17.11 7.03
CA PRO A 101 -2.43 15.86 6.32
C PRO A 101 -2.22 16.05 4.81
N TYR A 102 -1.55 15.09 4.20
CA TYR A 102 -1.56 14.88 2.76
C TYR A 102 -1.88 13.41 2.46
N ALA A 103 -2.49 13.19 1.30
CA ALA A 103 -2.77 11.85 0.80
C ALA A 103 -2.39 11.75 -0.67
N VAL A 104 -1.69 10.69 -1.04
CA VAL A 104 -1.35 10.35 -2.41
C VAL A 104 -2.00 9.02 -2.73
N THR A 105 -2.84 8.99 -3.76
CA THR A 105 -3.46 7.78 -4.30
C THR A 105 -3.07 7.61 -5.75
N ALA A 106 -2.96 6.38 -6.24
CA ALA A 106 -2.74 6.11 -7.66
C ALA A 106 -3.66 4.98 -8.13
N ALA A 107 -3.77 4.76 -9.43
CA ALA A 107 -4.50 3.60 -9.96
C ALA A 107 -3.68 2.31 -9.77
N VAL A 108 -2.38 2.39 -10.05
CA VAL A 108 -1.42 1.30 -9.89
C VAL A 108 -0.13 1.88 -9.32
N GLY A 109 0.46 1.17 -8.35
CA GLY A 109 1.81 1.45 -7.85
C GLY A 109 2.72 0.27 -8.12
N ARG A 110 3.92 0.51 -8.63
CA ARG A 110 4.98 -0.49 -8.78
C ARG A 110 6.18 -0.08 -7.92
N GLN A 111 6.56 -0.94 -6.99
CA GLN A 111 7.76 -0.71 -6.20
C GLN A 111 8.99 -1.12 -7.00
N VAL A 112 9.97 -0.22 -7.10
CA VAL A 112 11.18 -0.47 -7.90
C VAL A 112 12.03 -1.56 -7.21
N PRO A 113 12.45 -2.62 -7.93
CA PRO A 113 13.35 -3.61 -7.38
C PRO A 113 14.63 -2.96 -6.84
N ASP A 114 15.10 -3.42 -5.69
CA ASP A 114 16.30 -2.92 -5.00
C ASP A 114 16.21 -1.48 -4.42
N ARG A 115 15.08 -0.77 -4.62
CA ARG A 115 14.78 0.52 -3.96
C ARG A 115 13.37 0.53 -3.36
N ASN A 116 13.29 0.08 -2.11
CA ASN A 116 12.01 -0.03 -1.40
C ASN A 116 11.34 1.33 -1.12
N ASP A 117 12.09 2.43 -1.19
CA ASP A 117 11.61 3.79 -0.95
C ASP A 117 10.98 4.45 -2.18
N VAL A 118 11.29 3.94 -3.38
CA VAL A 118 10.84 4.49 -4.67
C VAL A 118 9.67 3.67 -5.22
N MET A 119 8.56 4.36 -5.48
CA MET A 119 7.36 3.78 -6.06
C MET A 119 6.99 4.52 -7.35
N ALA A 120 6.93 3.81 -8.47
CA ALA A 120 6.35 4.31 -9.70
C ALA A 120 4.82 4.25 -9.61
N LEU A 121 4.16 5.35 -9.92
CA LEU A 121 2.72 5.55 -9.80
C LEU A 121 2.10 5.80 -11.17
N GLU A 122 1.02 5.07 -11.48
CA GLU A 122 0.19 5.31 -12.66
C GLU A 122 -1.08 6.06 -12.27
N ARG A 123 -1.35 7.16 -12.98
CA ARG A 123 -2.43 8.10 -12.68
C ARG A 123 -2.45 8.55 -11.21
N PRO A 124 -1.34 9.11 -10.70
CA PRO A 124 -1.30 9.61 -9.33
C PRO A 124 -2.28 10.78 -9.16
N ARG A 125 -2.88 10.83 -7.97
CA ARG A 125 -3.73 11.89 -7.45
C ARG A 125 -3.27 12.20 -6.04
N ALA A 126 -2.72 13.39 -5.83
CA ALA A 126 -2.34 13.91 -4.53
C ALA A 126 -3.38 14.94 -4.07
N VAL A 127 -3.74 14.88 -2.79
CA VAL A 127 -4.59 15.87 -2.11
C VAL A 127 -3.80 16.37 -0.91
N MET A 128 -3.68 17.68 -0.79
CA MET A 128 -2.92 18.31 0.28
C MET A 128 -3.60 19.58 0.78
N THR A 129 -3.49 19.84 2.07
CA THR A 129 -3.90 21.11 2.67
C THR A 129 -2.75 22.11 2.59
N VAL A 130 -3.03 23.31 2.09
CA VAL A 130 -2.06 24.40 1.95
C VAL A 130 -2.24 25.43 3.07
N HIS A 131 -1.41 26.48 3.05
CA HIS A 131 -1.55 27.59 4.00
C HIS A 131 -2.94 28.24 3.88
N GLY A 132 -3.57 28.58 5.01
CA GLY A 132 -4.95 29.10 5.04
C GLY A 132 -6.05 28.04 5.07
N GLY A 133 -5.71 26.75 5.06
CA GLY A 133 -6.68 25.65 5.19
C GLY A 133 -7.37 25.23 3.89
N ALA A 134 -7.02 25.88 2.77
CA ALA A 134 -7.49 25.47 1.45
C ALA A 134 -6.90 24.10 1.06
N SER A 135 -7.62 23.36 0.22
CA SER A 135 -7.15 22.09 -0.32
C SER A 135 -6.71 22.22 -1.77
N VAL A 136 -5.58 21.62 -2.10
CA VAL A 136 -5.06 21.50 -3.48
C VAL A 136 -5.08 20.05 -3.90
N ILE A 137 -5.55 19.82 -5.12
CA ILE A 137 -5.60 18.51 -5.76
C ILE A 137 -4.63 18.55 -6.93
N VAL A 138 -3.73 17.58 -6.99
CA VAL A 138 -2.78 17.42 -8.09
C VAL A 138 -3.01 16.06 -8.72
N THR A 139 -3.09 16.01 -10.05
CA THR A 139 -3.20 14.77 -10.83
C THR A 139 -2.17 14.76 -11.95
N ALA A 140 -1.67 13.60 -12.33
CA ALA A 140 -0.80 13.42 -13.50
C ALA A 140 -1.09 12.09 -14.19
N ALA A 141 -0.53 11.86 -15.38
CA ALA A 141 -0.61 10.57 -16.06
C ALA A 141 0.31 9.53 -15.42
N THR A 142 1.54 9.93 -15.08
CA THR A 142 2.51 9.08 -14.38
C THR A 142 3.27 9.88 -13.32
N GLY A 143 3.89 9.18 -12.37
CA GLY A 143 4.72 9.82 -11.36
C GLY A 143 5.63 8.84 -10.65
N VAL A 144 6.62 9.37 -9.93
CA VAL A 144 7.53 8.61 -9.08
C VAL A 144 7.49 9.25 -7.70
N TYR A 145 7.18 8.44 -6.70
CA TYR A 145 7.15 8.87 -5.31
C TYR A 145 8.30 8.25 -4.54
N GLN A 146 9.10 9.09 -3.88
CA GLN A 146 10.21 8.70 -3.03
C GLN A 146 9.80 8.96 -1.58
N SER A 147 9.47 7.89 -0.85
CA SER A 147 8.95 7.97 0.52
C SER A 147 9.96 8.49 1.53
N GLN A 148 11.26 8.16 1.38
CA GLN A 148 12.32 8.62 2.28
C GLN A 148 12.62 10.12 2.11
N ALA A 149 12.73 10.58 0.87
CA ALA A 149 12.99 11.99 0.55
C ALA A 149 11.72 12.86 0.57
N GLN A 150 10.54 12.24 0.65
CA GLN A 150 9.23 12.89 0.48
C GLN A 150 9.13 13.70 -0.82
N LEU A 151 9.75 13.18 -1.88
CA LEU A 151 9.76 13.79 -3.21
C LEU A 151 8.72 13.11 -4.09
N LEU A 152 7.92 13.91 -4.80
CA LEU A 152 6.94 13.44 -5.76
C LEU A 152 7.24 14.08 -7.12
N ASP A 153 7.75 13.27 -8.03
CA ASP A 153 7.99 13.66 -9.41
C ASP A 153 6.78 13.26 -10.24
N LEU A 154 6.22 14.19 -10.99
CA LEU A 154 5.02 14.01 -11.80
C LEU A 154 5.36 14.25 -13.26
N PHE A 155 4.89 13.36 -14.13
CA PHE A 155 5.17 13.37 -15.55
C PHE A 155 3.88 13.22 -16.35
N GLU A 156 3.78 14.04 -17.40
CA GLU A 156 2.68 14.10 -18.36
C GLU A 156 1.33 14.50 -17.74
N ASP A 157 0.61 15.38 -18.44
CA ASP A 157 -0.73 15.84 -18.06
C ASP A 157 -0.87 16.25 -16.58
N VAL A 158 0.11 17.00 -16.07
CA VAL A 158 0.10 17.44 -14.68
C VAL A 158 -0.92 18.57 -14.53
N ASN A 159 -1.90 18.35 -13.67
CA ASN A 159 -2.99 19.26 -13.44
C ASN A 159 -3.10 19.55 -11.94
N LEU A 160 -2.98 20.82 -11.57
CA LEU A 160 -3.16 21.29 -10.21
C LEU A 160 -4.46 22.09 -10.15
N LEU A 161 -5.32 21.75 -9.18
CA LEU A 161 -6.58 22.43 -8.93
C LEU A 161 -6.59 22.93 -7.49
N HIS A 162 -6.78 24.23 -7.34
CA HIS A 162 -6.95 24.87 -6.05
C HIS A 162 -8.44 25.07 -5.75
N GLN A 163 -8.80 25.11 -4.47
CA GLN A 163 -10.19 25.20 -4.02
C GLN A 163 -10.90 26.52 -4.42
N ASP A 164 -10.15 27.57 -4.75
CA ASP A 164 -10.62 28.88 -5.20
C ASP A 164 -11.05 28.89 -6.69
N GLY A 165 -10.89 27.75 -7.39
CA GLY A 165 -11.16 27.61 -8.82
C GLY A 165 -9.95 27.82 -9.71
N THR A 166 -8.78 28.14 -9.15
CA THR A 166 -7.53 28.29 -9.91
C THR A 166 -7.01 26.93 -10.37
N ARG A 167 -6.60 26.85 -11.63
CA ARG A 167 -6.09 25.63 -12.26
C ARG A 167 -4.74 25.88 -12.92
N PHE A 168 -3.77 25.00 -12.69
CA PHE A 168 -2.49 25.01 -13.41
C PHE A 168 -2.32 23.71 -14.19
N VAL A 169 -1.84 23.82 -15.43
CA VAL A 169 -1.55 22.71 -16.32
C VAL A 169 -0.10 22.80 -16.77
N THR A 170 0.63 21.70 -16.63
CA THR A 170 2.04 21.59 -17.06
C THR A 170 2.36 20.15 -17.47
N ARG A 171 3.52 19.95 -18.11
CA ARG A 171 3.97 18.61 -18.52
C ARG A 171 4.76 17.88 -17.44
N ARG A 172 5.49 18.60 -16.60
CA ARG A 172 6.30 18.01 -15.52
C ARG A 172 6.27 18.91 -14.30
N ALA A 173 6.26 18.28 -13.14
CA ALA A 173 6.36 18.98 -11.86
C ALA A 173 7.16 18.13 -10.87
N HIS A 174 8.06 18.78 -10.16
CA HIS A 174 8.83 18.22 -9.05
C HIS A 174 8.28 18.82 -7.77
N LEU A 175 7.76 17.98 -6.87
CA LEU A 175 7.15 18.42 -5.61
C LEU A 175 7.95 17.87 -4.43
N ASN A 176 8.56 18.75 -3.65
CA ASN A 176 9.19 18.41 -2.40
C ASN A 176 8.22 18.66 -1.24
N VAL A 177 7.66 17.58 -0.69
CA VAL A 177 6.68 17.66 0.40
C VAL A 177 7.35 18.06 1.73
N SER A 178 8.64 17.81 1.89
CA SER A 178 9.40 18.18 3.10
C SER A 178 9.67 19.69 3.16
N GLU A 179 10.01 20.28 2.02
CA GLU A 179 10.34 21.71 1.91
C GLU A 179 9.13 22.61 1.59
N ASP A 180 7.98 22.00 1.28
CA ASP A 180 6.78 22.68 0.78
C ASP A 180 7.04 23.48 -0.49
N THR A 181 7.92 22.98 -1.35
CA THR A 181 8.30 23.60 -2.63
C THR A 181 7.84 22.73 -3.79
N ALA A 182 7.44 23.37 -4.89
CA ALA A 182 7.17 22.69 -6.14
C ALA A 182 7.79 23.46 -7.30
N GLU A 183 8.44 22.77 -8.22
CA GLU A 183 9.12 23.41 -9.36
C GLU A 183 8.82 22.67 -10.66
N GLY A 184 8.90 23.40 -11.76
CA GLY A 184 8.76 22.84 -13.10
C GLY A 184 9.48 23.72 -14.12
N HIS A 185 10.21 23.07 -15.02
CA HIS A 185 10.98 23.73 -16.09
C HIS A 185 10.31 23.60 -17.46
N GLU A 186 9.09 23.07 -17.49
CA GLU A 186 8.29 22.91 -18.70
C GLU A 186 7.22 24.00 -18.76
N PRO A 187 6.70 24.31 -19.97
CA PRO A 187 5.63 25.29 -20.14
C PRO A 187 4.45 25.02 -19.20
N VAL A 188 3.96 26.10 -18.60
CA VAL A 188 2.87 26.08 -17.63
C VAL A 188 1.79 27.08 -18.04
N GLU A 189 0.54 26.66 -17.92
CA GLU A 189 -0.64 27.47 -18.14
C GLU A 189 -1.48 27.49 -16.87
N GLY A 190 -1.68 28.68 -16.31
CA GLY A 190 -2.56 28.92 -15.17
C GLY A 190 -3.83 29.63 -15.61
N HIS A 191 -4.97 29.13 -15.17
CA HIS A 191 -6.29 29.71 -15.42
C HIS A 191 -6.92 30.00 -14.06
N GLY A 192 -7.23 31.26 -13.78
CA GLY A 192 -7.82 31.68 -12.52
C GLY A 192 -8.99 32.64 -12.69
N PRO A 193 -9.70 32.97 -11.61
CA PRO A 193 -10.80 33.93 -11.63
C PRO A 193 -10.38 35.33 -12.08
N SER A 194 -9.14 35.72 -11.77
CA SER A 194 -8.55 37.03 -12.08
C SER A 194 -7.95 37.12 -13.48
N GLY A 195 -7.73 36.00 -14.17
CA GLY A 195 -7.07 35.99 -15.48
C GLY A 195 -6.35 34.69 -15.81
N ASP A 196 -5.66 34.70 -16.93
CA ASP A 196 -4.84 33.59 -17.42
C ASP A 196 -3.37 33.96 -17.38
N ILE A 197 -2.51 33.01 -17.02
CA ILE A 197 -1.06 33.16 -16.97
C ILE A 197 -0.39 32.05 -17.76
N THR A 198 0.63 32.38 -18.52
CA THR A 198 1.48 31.43 -19.22
C THR A 198 2.95 31.69 -18.85
N GLY A 199 3.75 30.64 -18.76
CA GLY A 199 5.17 30.73 -18.45
C GLY A 199 5.96 29.54 -19.00
N ASP A 200 7.25 29.73 -19.27
CA ASP A 200 8.16 28.65 -19.67
C ASP A 200 8.53 27.73 -18.49
N GLY A 201 8.40 28.21 -17.24
CA GLY A 201 8.60 27.41 -16.03
C GLY A 201 8.01 28.08 -14.79
N PHE A 202 7.98 27.36 -13.67
CA PHE A 202 7.44 27.85 -12.39
C PHE A 202 8.22 27.32 -11.18
N VAL A 203 8.19 28.11 -10.12
CA VAL A 203 8.64 27.75 -8.77
C VAL A 203 7.57 28.21 -7.81
N ILE A 204 7.03 27.28 -7.04
CA ILE A 204 6.04 27.49 -6.00
C ILE A 204 6.73 27.30 -4.66
N LEU A 205 6.59 28.30 -3.80
CA LEU A 205 7.11 28.33 -2.44
C LEU A 205 5.96 28.23 -1.45
N SER A 206 6.25 27.69 -0.26
CA SER A 206 5.29 27.62 0.85
C SER A 206 3.94 27.01 0.44
N LYS A 207 3.96 25.91 -0.31
CA LYS A 207 2.76 25.19 -0.79
C LYS A 207 1.76 26.03 -1.60
N GLY A 208 2.21 27.08 -2.30
CA GLY A 208 1.34 27.89 -3.16
C GLY A 208 1.05 29.29 -2.64
N GLU A 209 1.66 29.71 -1.53
CA GLU A 209 1.56 31.10 -1.05
C GLU A 209 2.26 32.06 -2.00
N THR A 210 3.42 31.66 -2.54
CA THR A 210 4.17 32.46 -3.51
C THR A 210 4.45 31.61 -4.75
N ILE A 211 4.07 32.13 -5.91
CA ILE A 211 4.29 31.47 -7.20
C ILE A 211 5.16 32.41 -8.05
N ILE A 212 6.32 31.91 -8.46
CA ILE A 212 7.28 32.62 -9.29
C ILE A 212 7.31 31.93 -10.64
N PHE A 213 6.99 32.65 -11.70
CA PHE A 213 7.13 32.15 -13.06
C PHE A 213 8.50 32.54 -13.60
N THR A 214 9.16 31.61 -14.27
CA THR A 214 10.52 31.79 -14.82
C THR A 214 10.50 31.73 -16.34
N GLY A 215 11.48 32.36 -16.98
CA GLY A 215 11.57 32.43 -18.44
C GLY A 215 10.61 33.47 -19.05
N ARG A 216 10.07 33.19 -20.23
CA ARG A 216 9.08 34.08 -20.86
C ARG A 216 7.71 33.81 -20.23
N SER A 217 7.16 34.83 -19.58
CA SER A 217 5.86 34.76 -18.92
C SER A 217 4.93 35.86 -19.43
N SER A 218 3.65 35.52 -19.65
CA SER A 218 2.61 36.47 -20.01
C SER A 218 1.43 36.31 -19.06
N LEU A 219 0.90 37.42 -18.55
CA LEU A 219 -0.27 37.46 -17.69
C LEU A 219 -1.35 38.30 -18.36
N VAL A 220 -2.52 37.71 -18.56
CA VAL A 220 -3.71 38.38 -19.08
C VAL A 220 -4.71 38.51 -17.95
N LEU A 221 -4.78 39.69 -17.34
CA LEU A 221 -5.76 39.99 -16.31
C LEU A 221 -7.10 40.31 -16.96
N ARG A 222 -8.13 39.53 -16.63
CA ARG A 222 -9.50 39.85 -16.99
C ARG A 222 -10.05 40.78 -15.93
N GLY A 223 -9.63 42.04 -16.00
CA GLY A 223 -10.21 43.08 -15.17
C GLY A 223 -11.70 43.16 -15.45
N VAL A 224 -12.53 42.82 -14.45
CA VAL A 224 -13.82 43.48 -14.35
C VAL A 224 -13.45 44.95 -14.19
N LYS A 225 -13.76 45.75 -15.21
CA LYS A 225 -13.61 47.19 -15.15
C LYS A 225 -14.44 47.64 -13.94
N THR A 226 -13.80 47.84 -12.79
CA THR A 226 -14.40 48.61 -11.69
C THR A 226 -14.37 50.07 -12.12
N ASP A 227 -15.19 50.37 -13.11
CA ASP A 227 -15.61 51.71 -13.52
C ASP A 227 -17.04 51.96 -13.01
N ALA A 228 -17.42 51.26 -11.93
CA ALA A 228 -18.37 51.81 -11.00
C ALA A 228 -17.55 52.78 -10.14
N PRO A 229 -17.82 54.10 -10.19
CA PRO A 229 -17.43 54.98 -9.11
C PRO A 229 -17.83 54.26 -7.82
N ALA A 230 -16.98 54.30 -6.79
CA ALA A 230 -17.46 54.05 -5.43
C ALA A 230 -18.82 54.76 -5.33
N PRO A 231 -19.93 54.07 -5.01
CA PRO A 231 -21.17 54.78 -4.74
C PRO A 231 -20.76 55.79 -3.67
N ALA A 232 -20.83 57.07 -4.03
CA ALA A 232 -20.59 58.14 -3.09
C ALA A 232 -21.36 57.74 -1.82
N PRO A 233 -20.75 57.82 -0.63
CA PRO A 233 -21.48 57.54 0.60
C PRO A 233 -22.82 58.25 0.46
N PRO A 234 -23.97 57.53 0.55
CA PRO A 234 -25.25 58.09 0.19
C PRO A 234 -25.35 59.41 0.93
N ALA A 235 -25.34 60.51 0.17
CA ALA A 235 -25.48 61.83 0.72
C ALA A 235 -26.77 61.74 1.54
N LEU A 236 -26.63 61.82 2.86
CA LEU A 236 -27.77 61.87 3.76
C LEU A 236 -28.71 62.92 3.16
N PRO A 237 -29.95 62.55 2.80
CA PRO A 237 -30.86 63.49 2.18
C PRO A 237 -30.98 64.69 3.12
N ALA A 238 -30.94 65.90 2.57
CA ALA A 238 -31.06 67.17 3.29
C ALA A 238 -32.37 67.33 4.11
N GLU A 239 -33.20 66.29 4.18
CA GLU A 239 -34.34 66.16 5.07
C GLU A 239 -33.96 65.77 6.51
N VAL A 240 -32.85 65.04 6.74
CA VAL A 240 -32.47 64.61 8.10
C VAL A 240 -31.90 65.77 8.92
N GLU A 241 -31.21 66.71 8.25
CA GLU A 241 -30.65 67.92 8.87
C GLU A 241 -31.76 68.88 9.36
N LYS A 242 -32.89 68.95 8.65
CA LYS A 242 -34.06 69.74 9.07
C LYS A 242 -34.89 69.06 10.17
N LEU A 243 -34.76 67.74 10.35
CA LEU A 243 -35.41 67.01 11.44
C LEU A 243 -34.57 67.08 12.74
N ALA A 244 -33.24 67.08 12.64
CA ALA A 244 -32.33 67.22 13.79
C ALA A 244 -32.51 68.57 14.51
N ALA A 245 -32.69 69.66 13.76
CA ALA A 245 -32.95 70.99 14.34
C ALA A 245 -34.31 71.09 15.10
N ARG A 246 -35.23 70.15 14.89
CA ARG A 246 -36.57 70.15 15.51
C ARG A 246 -36.66 69.24 16.75
N VAL A 247 -35.73 68.30 16.90
CA VAL A 247 -35.64 67.40 18.07
C VAL A 247 -34.87 68.06 19.23
N GLU A 248 -33.97 69.00 18.95
CA GLU A 248 -33.26 69.75 19.98
C GLU A 248 -34.14 70.83 20.67
N ALA A 249 -35.21 71.28 20.02
CA ALA A 249 -36.16 72.27 20.58
C ALA A 249 -37.20 71.69 21.55
N ASN A 250 -37.24 70.36 21.74
CA ASN A 250 -38.17 69.72 22.68
C ASN A 250 -37.44 68.92 23.79
N ALA A 251 -36.15 69.23 23.99
CA ALA A 251 -35.36 68.79 25.13
C ALA A 251 -35.71 69.64 26.36
N GLY A 252 -36.90 69.43 26.91
CA GLY A 252 -37.31 70.12 28.13
C GLY A 252 -38.75 69.81 28.48
N VAL A 253 -38.95 68.76 29.28
CA VAL A 253 -39.87 68.64 30.44
C VAL A 253 -40.10 67.14 30.74
N LEU A 254 -39.53 66.69 31.86
CA LEU A 254 -39.80 65.43 32.57
C LEU A 254 -41.20 65.48 33.25
N PRO A 255 -41.70 64.47 34.02
CA PRO A 255 -41.34 63.04 34.19
C PRO A 255 -42.57 62.10 34.07
N VAL A 256 -42.45 60.79 34.36
CA VAL A 256 -43.29 59.99 35.30
C VAL A 256 -43.31 58.47 35.00
N ALA A 257 -42.87 57.72 36.02
CA ALA A 257 -43.30 56.40 36.52
C ALA A 257 -43.50 55.17 35.60
N MET A 258 -42.86 54.08 36.05
CA MET A 258 -43.05 52.68 35.66
C MET A 258 -44.47 52.15 35.95
N PRO A 259 -44.92 51.16 35.17
CA PRO A 259 -45.66 50.05 35.76
C PRO A 259 -45.09 48.66 35.39
N LYS A 260 -45.06 47.80 36.42
CA LYS A 260 -44.74 46.36 36.39
C LYS A 260 -45.89 45.57 35.73
N PRO A 261 -45.64 44.55 34.89
CA PRO A 261 -46.63 43.52 34.64
C PRO A 261 -46.40 42.30 35.54
N ALA A 262 -47.44 41.90 36.25
CA ALA A 262 -47.52 40.68 37.06
C ALA A 262 -47.89 39.47 36.18
N LEU A 263 -47.34 38.28 36.52
CA LEU A 263 -47.67 36.98 35.91
C LEU A 263 -48.47 36.14 36.94
N PRO A 264 -49.54 35.42 36.53
CA PRO A 264 -50.54 34.83 37.44
C PRO A 264 -50.07 33.55 38.19
N PRO A 265 -50.80 33.15 39.26
CA PRO A 265 -50.33 32.17 40.24
C PRO A 265 -50.82 30.72 40.00
N GLY A 266 -49.98 29.76 40.42
CA GLY A 266 -50.43 28.50 41.03
C GLY A 266 -50.71 27.30 40.11
N ALA A 267 -49.77 26.36 40.05
CA ALA A 267 -50.06 24.93 40.06
C ALA A 267 -48.82 24.15 40.52
N LEU A 268 -48.87 23.69 41.77
CA LEU A 268 -47.87 22.88 42.44
C LEU A 268 -47.97 21.43 41.93
N GLY A 269 -46.89 20.88 41.39
CA GLY A 269 -46.77 19.47 41.06
C GLY A 269 -45.33 18.97 41.28
N LYS A 270 -45.08 18.31 42.42
CA LYS A 270 -43.94 17.39 42.62
C LYS A 270 -44.25 16.06 41.86
N PRO A 271 -43.34 15.07 41.70
CA PRO A 271 -42.07 14.84 42.39
C PRO A 271 -40.90 14.19 41.58
N THR A 272 -39.83 13.86 42.32
CA THR A 272 -38.89 12.72 42.19
C THR A 272 -37.71 12.69 41.21
N HIS A 273 -36.52 12.66 41.84
CA HIS A 273 -35.34 11.77 41.69
C HIS A 273 -34.67 11.49 40.34
N GLY A 274 -33.32 11.60 40.38
CA GLY A 274 -32.35 11.05 39.42
C GLY A 274 -31.19 12.02 39.23
N LYS A 275 -30.20 12.12 40.12
CA LYS A 275 -29.03 11.24 40.32
C LYS A 275 -28.02 11.28 39.16
N SER A 276 -26.77 11.50 39.57
CA SER A 276 -25.49 11.35 38.85
C SER A 276 -25.10 12.50 37.91
N ALA A 277 -23.85 12.98 37.90
CA ALA A 277 -22.73 12.75 38.78
C ALA A 277 -21.75 13.91 38.57
N ASP A 278 -21.43 14.52 39.70
CA ASP A 278 -20.24 15.28 40.02
C ASP A 278 -18.99 14.82 39.23
N ARG A 279 -18.47 15.68 38.34
CA ARG A 279 -17.09 15.52 37.84
C ARG A 279 -16.16 16.10 38.89
N SER A 280 -15.79 15.18 39.77
CA SER A 280 -14.65 15.20 40.67
C SER A 280 -13.47 16.00 40.11
N ALA A 281 -13.15 17.07 40.82
CA ALA A 281 -11.83 17.67 40.86
C ALA A 281 -10.83 16.64 41.40
N ALA A 282 -9.80 16.33 40.63
CA ALA A 282 -8.62 15.64 41.13
C ALA A 282 -7.39 16.16 40.41
N ALA A 283 -6.75 17.11 41.07
CA ALA A 283 -5.37 17.51 40.84
C ALA A 283 -4.45 16.29 40.90
N LYS A 284 -3.52 16.18 39.95
CA LYS A 284 -2.36 15.29 40.07
C LYS A 284 -1.08 16.04 39.71
N PRO A 285 -0.07 16.04 40.60
CA PRO A 285 1.17 16.78 40.41
C PRO A 285 2.16 16.05 39.49
N ARG A 286 2.92 16.88 38.79
CA ARG A 286 4.04 16.57 37.88
C ARG A 286 5.30 16.34 38.72
N PRO A 287 6.08 15.25 38.54
CA PRO A 287 7.46 15.22 38.99
C PRO A 287 8.44 15.29 37.82
N ALA A 288 9.32 16.29 37.92
CA ALA A 288 10.76 16.24 37.76
C ALA A 288 11.39 15.37 36.64
N GLY A 289 11.96 16.08 35.65
CA GLY A 289 13.38 16.06 35.32
C GLY A 289 14.08 14.71 35.18
N ARG A 290 14.36 14.31 33.92
CA ARG A 290 15.51 13.45 33.62
C ARG A 290 16.27 13.98 32.41
N GLN A 291 17.57 14.10 32.64
CA GLN A 291 18.59 14.78 31.85
C GLN A 291 18.81 14.14 30.48
N VAL A 292 19.09 15.01 29.50
CA VAL A 292 19.60 14.68 28.17
C VAL A 292 21.14 14.67 28.26
N PRO A 293 21.85 13.60 27.85
CA PRO A 293 23.29 13.69 27.64
C PRO A 293 23.60 14.44 26.34
N ARG A 294 24.36 15.52 26.51
CA ARG A 294 25.00 16.34 25.48
C ARG A 294 26.08 15.50 24.77
N ILE A 295 25.83 15.07 23.53
CA ILE A 295 26.88 14.53 22.67
C ILE A 295 27.56 15.71 21.96
N ALA A 296 28.86 15.85 22.22
CA ALA A 296 29.74 16.85 21.63
C ALA A 296 30.03 16.54 20.15
N PRO A 297 30.20 17.55 19.28
CA PRO A 297 30.75 17.35 17.95
C PRO A 297 32.26 17.10 18.04
N SER A 298 32.71 15.91 17.66
CA SER A 298 34.12 15.66 17.37
C SER A 298 34.43 16.20 15.98
N SER A 299 35.21 17.26 15.96
CA SER A 299 35.95 17.71 14.79
C SER A 299 37.10 16.72 14.52
N THR A 300 37.21 16.24 13.29
CA THR A 300 38.46 15.66 12.78
C THR A 300 38.60 16.05 11.31
N PRO A 301 39.61 16.85 10.93
CA PRO A 301 39.88 17.14 9.54
C PRO A 301 40.64 15.97 8.91
N SER A 302 40.06 15.38 7.87
CA SER A 302 40.71 14.37 7.02
C SER A 302 41.58 15.05 5.96
N THR A 303 42.89 14.87 6.11
CA THR A 303 43.95 15.23 5.16
C THR A 303 43.79 14.49 3.83
N PRO A 304 43.85 15.15 2.66
CA PRO A 304 43.97 14.45 1.38
C PRO A 304 45.45 14.10 1.10
N LYS A 305 45.75 12.80 1.00
CA LYS A 305 47.02 12.29 0.46
C LYS A 305 47.09 12.59 -1.05
N GLN A 306 47.98 13.50 -1.44
CA GLN A 306 48.47 13.60 -2.82
C GLN A 306 49.22 12.32 -3.17
N LYS A 307 48.75 11.60 -4.20
CA LYS A 307 49.56 10.62 -4.93
C LYS A 307 50.23 11.35 -6.09
N HIS A 308 51.54 11.53 -5.96
CA HIS A 308 52.45 11.66 -7.09
C HIS A 308 52.36 10.38 -7.94
N TYR A 309 52.15 10.54 -9.24
CA TYR A 309 52.60 9.59 -10.25
C TYR A 309 53.29 10.40 -11.35
N GLY A 310 54.61 10.29 -11.37
CA GLY A 310 55.44 10.54 -12.54
C GLY A 310 56.06 9.20 -12.95
N GLY A 311 56.28 9.02 -14.25
CA GLY A 311 56.83 7.81 -14.86
C GLY A 311 55.88 7.22 -15.88
#